data_AF-A0A7L1T8V8-F1
#
_entry.id   AF-A0A7L1T8V8-F1
#
_cell.length_a   1.000
_cell.length_b   1.000
_cell.length_c   1.000
_cell.angle_alpha   90.00
_cell.angle_beta   90.00
_cell.angle_gamma   90.00
#
_symmetry.space_group_name_H-M   'P 1'
#
loop_
_entity.id
_entity.type
_entity.pdbx_description
1 polymer ?
#
loop_
_entity_poly.entity_id
_entity_poly.type
_entity_poly.pdbx_seq_one_letter_code
_entity_poly.pdbx_strand_id
1 'polypeptide(L)'
;MGQIFILLLNLYLAFSVQAIRGHIPMKSLSCYNDYNSQVTCTWLEHSEARALIGMSLYKRDNILMENKEMLCKCQTENDSYVQWVCRNTTISFGIGVDDIYSFKPNQILQAELKIDLFKNGKD
;
A
#
# COMPACT_ATOMS: atom_id res chain seq x y z
N MET A 1 20.35 23.92 30.50
CA MET A 1 20.00 22.49 30.29
C MET A 1 18.58 22.27 29.78
N GLY A 2 17.53 22.90 30.36
CA GLY A 2 16.14 22.68 29.93
C GLY A 2 15.80 23.10 28.49
N GLN A 3 16.42 24.17 27.98
CA GLN A 3 16.17 24.67 26.63
C GLN A 3 16.61 23.71 25.52
N ILE A 4 17.71 22.99 25.74
CA ILE A 4 18.23 21.98 24.79
C ILE A 4 17.27 20.79 24.73
N PHE A 5 16.74 20.34 25.87
CA PHE A 5 15.75 19.27 25.92
C PHE A 5 14.47 19.64 25.17
N ILE A 6 13.99 20.88 25.32
CA ILE A 6 12.80 21.37 24.60
C ILE A 6 13.06 21.41 23.08
N LEU A 7 14.24 21.86 22.65
CA LEU A 7 14.61 21.87 21.24
C LEU A 7 14.68 20.46 20.65
N LEU A 8 15.31 19.52 21.36
CA LEU A 8 15.41 18.12 20.94
C LEU A 8 14.05 17.42 20.88
N LEU A 9 13.16 17.70 21.83
CA LEU A 9 11.81 17.15 21.84
C LEU A 9 10.97 17.66 20.66
N ASN A 10 11.03 18.96 20.38
CA ASN A 10 10.35 19.54 19.22
C ASN A 10 10.90 19.01 17.90
N LEU A 11 12.22 18.81 17.82
CA LEU A 11 12.87 18.23 16.64
C LEU A 11 12.41 16.78 16.44
N TYR A 12 12.42 15.96 17.49
CA TYR A 12 11.91 14.59 17.45
C TYR A 12 10.44 14.52 17.02
N LEU A 13 9.59 15.40 17.55
CA LEU A 13 8.17 15.48 17.17
C LEU A 13 7.97 15.92 15.71
N ALA A 14 8.80 16.82 15.18
CA ALA A 14 8.74 17.23 13.78
C ALA A 14 9.14 16.10 12.80
N PHE A 15 10.06 15.23 13.21
CA PHE A 15 10.50 14.08 12.41
C PHE A 15 9.63 12.83 12.60
N SER A 16 9.02 12.61 13.78
CA SER A 16 8.16 11.45 14.02
C SER A 16 6.85 11.48 13.20
N VAL A 17 6.41 12.66 12.75
CA VAL A 17 5.24 12.81 11.87
C VAL A 17 5.49 12.31 10.44
N GLN A 18 6.71 11.97 10.05
CA GLN A 18 6.96 11.36 8.73
C GLN A 18 6.49 9.91 8.60
N ALA A 19 6.10 9.26 9.71
CA ALA A 19 5.64 7.87 9.74
C ALA A 19 4.22 7.63 9.18
N ILE A 20 3.51 8.68 8.73
CA ILE A 20 2.26 8.53 7.96
C ILE A 20 2.43 9.13 6.55
N ARG A 21 3.61 8.98 5.94
CA ARG A 21 3.65 9.01 4.48
C ARG A 21 3.04 7.70 3.99
N GLY A 22 1.73 7.71 3.74
CA GLY A 22 1.10 6.63 2.98
C GLY A 22 1.97 6.28 1.78
N HIS A 23 2.21 4.99 1.56
CA HIS A 23 3.04 4.51 0.47
C HIS A 23 2.53 5.04 -0.87
N ILE A 24 3.41 5.25 -1.86
CA ILE A 24 3.04 5.83 -3.16
C ILE A 24 1.81 5.14 -3.80
N PRO A 25 1.68 3.80 -3.78
CA PRO A 25 0.46 3.14 -4.24
C PRO A 25 -0.81 3.62 -3.54
N MET A 26 -0.78 3.77 -2.22
CA MET A 26 -1.91 4.25 -1.43
C MET A 26 -2.25 5.71 -1.70
N LYS A 27 -1.23 6.58 -1.84
CA LYS A 27 -1.44 8.02 -2.09
C LYS A 27 -1.93 8.33 -3.50
N SER A 28 -1.55 7.50 -4.46
CA SER A 28 -1.88 7.69 -5.88
C SER A 28 -3.11 6.92 -6.32
N LEU A 29 -3.68 6.07 -5.46
CA LEU A 29 -4.89 5.31 -5.77
C LEU A 29 -6.07 6.27 -6.01
N SER A 30 -6.62 6.21 -7.21
CA SER A 30 -7.84 6.92 -7.59
C SER A 30 -8.77 5.93 -8.26
N CYS A 31 -10.00 5.83 -7.78
CA CYS A 31 -11.01 4.92 -8.32
C CYS A 31 -12.27 5.70 -8.68
N TYR A 32 -12.84 5.37 -9.83
CA TYR A 32 -14.13 5.85 -10.28
C TYR A 32 -14.92 4.69 -10.84
N ASN A 33 -16.24 4.82 -10.86
CA ASN A 33 -17.14 3.83 -11.41
C ASN A 33 -18.07 4.46 -12.43
N ASP A 34 -18.59 3.64 -13.35
CA ASP A 34 -19.53 4.06 -14.39
C ASP A 34 -20.99 3.99 -13.94
N TYR A 35 -21.26 3.67 -12.66
CA TYR A 35 -22.59 3.41 -12.09
C TYR A 35 -23.43 2.37 -12.85
N ASN A 36 -22.81 1.56 -13.70
CA ASN A 36 -23.49 0.58 -14.53
C ASN A 36 -22.93 -0.83 -14.33
N SER A 37 -21.64 -1.01 -14.55
CA SER A 37 -21.03 -2.34 -14.54
C SER A 37 -19.56 -2.39 -14.15
N GLN A 38 -18.86 -1.25 -14.09
CA GLN A 38 -17.41 -1.20 -14.02
C GLN A 38 -16.90 -0.21 -12.98
N VAL A 39 -15.87 -0.66 -12.26
CA VAL A 39 -14.98 0.21 -11.47
C VAL A 39 -13.63 0.23 -12.15
N THR A 40 -13.08 1.43 -12.36
CA THR A 40 -11.71 1.65 -12.84
C THR A 40 -10.91 2.34 -11.75
N CYS A 41 -9.76 1.78 -11.43
CA CYS A 41 -8.79 2.37 -10.52
C CYS A 41 -7.47 2.64 -11.23
N THR A 42 -6.80 3.73 -10.90
CA THR A 42 -5.44 4.04 -11.32
C THR A 42 -4.55 4.22 -10.12
N TRP A 43 -3.32 3.75 -10.19
CA TRP A 43 -2.32 3.95 -9.13
C TRP A 43 -0.90 3.93 -9.69
N LEU A 44 0.04 4.45 -8.91
CA LEU A 44 1.46 4.53 -9.23
C LEU A 44 2.28 3.61 -8.33
N GLU A 45 3.29 3.00 -8.92
CA GLU A 45 4.30 2.20 -8.22
C GLU A 45 5.69 2.75 -8.57
N HIS A 46 6.60 2.79 -7.60
CA HIS A 46 8.00 3.07 -7.91
C HIS A 46 8.62 1.90 -8.67
N SER A 47 9.35 2.17 -9.76
CA SER A 47 10.02 1.14 -10.55
C SER A 47 11.03 0.33 -9.72
N GLU A 48 11.76 0.99 -8.83
CA GLU A 48 12.69 0.33 -7.88
C GLU A 48 11.97 -0.59 -6.89
N ALA A 49 10.84 -0.14 -6.32
CA ALA A 49 10.07 -0.93 -5.38
C ALA A 49 9.48 -2.17 -6.07
N ARG A 50 8.95 -2.01 -7.29
CA ARG A 50 8.43 -3.10 -8.09
C ARG A 50 9.48 -4.16 -8.42
N ALA A 51 10.70 -3.74 -8.72
CA ALA A 51 11.80 -4.66 -9.01
C ALA A 51 12.16 -5.55 -7.81
N LEU A 52 11.89 -5.09 -6.58
CA LEU A 52 12.06 -5.86 -5.36
C LEU A 52 10.82 -6.72 -5.05
N ILE A 53 9.66 -6.08 -4.98
CA ILE A 53 8.38 -6.71 -4.60
C ILE A 53 7.26 -5.99 -5.35
N GLY A 54 6.60 -6.68 -6.28
CA GLY A 54 5.42 -6.13 -6.97
C GLY A 54 4.18 -6.17 -6.08
N MET A 55 3.30 -5.18 -6.25
CA MET A 55 2.03 -5.10 -5.53
C MET A 55 0.83 -5.39 -6.44
N SER A 56 -0.16 -6.10 -5.91
CA SER A 56 -1.49 -6.27 -6.51
C SER A 56 -2.52 -5.46 -5.72
N LEU A 57 -3.47 -4.85 -6.45
CA LEU A 57 -4.60 -4.14 -5.86
C LEU A 57 -5.77 -5.11 -5.65
N TYR A 58 -6.35 -5.09 -4.46
CA TYR A 58 -7.54 -5.86 -4.10
C TYR A 58 -8.67 -4.92 -3.71
N LYS A 59 -9.90 -5.25 -4.10
CA LYS A 59 -11.13 -4.61 -3.63
C LYS A 59 -11.87 -5.57 -2.70
N ARG A 60 -12.34 -5.06 -1.56
CA ARG A 60 -13.26 -5.82 -0.70
C ARG A 60 -14.64 -5.92 -1.36
N ASP A 61 -15.11 -7.14 -1.52
CA ASP A 61 -16.48 -7.43 -1.92
C ASP A 61 -17.40 -7.15 -0.72
N ASN A 62 -18.34 -6.22 -0.90
CA ASN A 62 -19.23 -5.80 0.18
C ASN A 62 -20.33 -6.83 0.51
N ILE A 63 -20.57 -7.81 -0.36
CA ILE A 63 -21.57 -8.87 -0.17
C ILE A 63 -20.91 -10.09 0.47
N LEU A 64 -19.81 -10.57 -0.11
CA LEU A 64 -19.11 -11.77 0.34
C LEU A 64 -18.12 -11.50 1.48
N MET A 65 -17.81 -10.23 1.76
CA MET A 65 -16.80 -9.80 2.74
C MET A 65 -15.38 -10.32 2.44
N GLU A 66 -15.11 -10.71 1.20
CA GLU A 66 -13.82 -11.23 0.74
C GLU A 66 -13.02 -10.18 -0.04
N ASN A 67 -11.70 -10.31 -0.08
CA ASN A 67 -10.84 -9.45 -0.90
C ASN A 67 -10.65 -10.08 -2.28
N LYS A 68 -11.14 -9.41 -3.33
CA LYS A 68 -10.97 -9.84 -4.71
C LYS A 68 -9.88 -9.04 -5.39
N GLU A 69 -8.99 -9.72 -6.10
CA GLU A 69 -7.95 -9.07 -6.88
C GLU A 69 -8.56 -8.27 -8.03
N MET A 70 -8.03 -7.07 -8.25
CA MET A 70 -8.40 -6.23 -9.38
C MET A 70 -7.56 -6.61 -10.60
N LEU A 71 -8.16 -6.62 -11.79
CA LEU A 71 -7.43 -6.92 -13.02
C LEU A 71 -6.65 -5.68 -13.49
N CYS A 72 -5.36 -5.65 -13.20
CA CYS A 72 -4.47 -4.53 -13.49
C CYS A 72 -3.65 -4.73 -14.77
N LYS A 73 -3.44 -3.64 -15.52
CA LYS A 73 -2.52 -3.58 -16.66
C LYS A 73 -1.64 -2.34 -16.55
N CYS A 74 -0.38 -2.47 -16.95
CA CYS A 74 0.52 -1.32 -17.08
C CYS A 74 -0.02 -0.42 -18.21
N GLN A 75 -0.19 0.86 -17.92
CA GLN A 75 -0.60 1.87 -18.88
C GLN A 75 0.62 2.61 -19.45
N THR A 76 1.51 3.03 -18.55
CA THR A 76 2.73 3.77 -18.89
C THR A 76 3.81 3.41 -17.88
N GLU A 77 5.05 3.36 -18.32
CA GLU A 77 6.22 3.10 -17.47
C GLU A 77 7.34 4.06 -17.86
N ASN A 78 7.98 4.65 -16.86
CA ASN A 78 9.22 5.41 -17.00
C ASN A 78 10.23 4.94 -15.96
N ASP A 79 11.42 5.55 -15.99
CA ASP A 79 12.53 5.15 -15.12
C ASP A 79 12.21 5.25 -13.61
N SER A 80 11.25 6.09 -13.21
CA SER A 80 10.90 6.32 -11.81
C SER A 80 9.63 5.60 -11.35
N TYR A 81 8.64 5.49 -12.24
CA TYR A 81 7.28 5.08 -11.92
C TYR A 81 6.63 4.22 -13.00
N VAL A 82 5.81 3.28 -12.54
CA VAL A 82 4.85 2.53 -13.35
C VAL A 82 3.45 3.01 -13.01
N GLN A 83 2.68 3.36 -14.02
CA GLN A 83 1.25 3.65 -13.90
C GLN A 83 0.42 2.42 -14.24
N TRP A 84 -0.44 2.04 -13.31
CA TRP A 84 -1.34 0.91 -13.43
C TRP A 84 -2.78 1.37 -13.62
N VAL A 85 -3.51 0.67 -14.49
CA VAL A 85 -4.96 0.80 -14.65
C VAL A 85 -5.58 -0.56 -14.32
N CYS A 86 -6.43 -0.58 -13.32
CA CYS A 86 -7.11 -1.77 -12.83
C CYS A 86 -8.61 -1.68 -13.06
N ARG A 87 -9.22 -2.77 -13.52
CA ARG A 87 -10.66 -2.84 -13.76
C ARG A 87 -11.27 -4.04 -13.05
N ASN A 88 -12.50 -3.86 -12.61
CA ASN A 88 -13.33 -4.94 -12.13
C ASN A 88 -14.79 -4.67 -12.53
N THR A 89 -15.53 -5.74 -12.75
CA THR A 89 -16.97 -5.67 -13.00
C THR A 89 -17.73 -5.88 -11.69
N THR A 90 -18.72 -5.03 -11.43
CA THR A 90 -19.62 -5.16 -10.30
C THR A 90 -21.03 -4.79 -10.73
N ILE A 91 -22.02 -5.45 -10.14
CA ILE A 91 -23.44 -5.16 -10.35
C ILE A 91 -24.05 -4.38 -9.16
N SER A 92 -23.24 -4.12 -8.13
CA SER A 92 -23.69 -3.50 -6.88
C SER A 92 -23.02 -2.15 -6.71
N PHE A 93 -23.81 -1.09 -6.92
CA PHE A 93 -23.45 0.30 -6.62
C PHE A 93 -24.46 0.83 -5.60
N GLY A 94 -23.97 1.38 -4.49
CA GLY A 94 -24.81 1.89 -3.43
C GLY A 94 -24.27 3.21 -2.91
N ILE A 95 -25.15 4.17 -2.67
CA ILE A 95 -24.80 5.39 -1.94
C ILE A 95 -24.63 5.01 -0.47
N GLY A 96 -23.56 5.48 0.16
CA GLY A 96 -23.26 5.18 1.57
C GLY A 96 -22.63 3.80 1.80
N VAL A 97 -22.11 3.16 0.74
CA VAL A 97 -21.31 1.94 0.84
C VAL A 97 -19.84 2.31 0.74
N ASP A 98 -19.04 1.92 1.73
CA ASP A 98 -17.59 2.13 1.70
C ASP A 98 -16.92 1.13 0.75
N ASP A 99 -16.22 1.65 -0.25
CA ASP A 99 -15.36 0.83 -1.10
C ASP A 99 -13.96 0.75 -0.47
N ILE A 100 -13.63 -0.43 0.07
CA ILE A 100 -12.35 -0.69 0.73
C ILE A 100 -11.38 -1.34 -0.26
N TYR A 101 -10.18 -0.78 -0.37
CA TYR A 101 -9.10 -1.29 -1.21
C TYR A 101 -7.88 -1.64 -0.37
N SER A 102 -7.11 -2.63 -0.82
CA SER A 102 -5.86 -3.02 -0.18
C SER A 102 -4.79 -3.39 -1.21
N PHE A 103 -3.54 -3.08 -0.90
CA PHE A 103 -2.39 -3.53 -1.67
C PHE A 103 -1.76 -4.73 -0.98
N LYS A 104 -1.46 -5.79 -1.73
CA LYS A 104 -0.75 -6.97 -1.23
C LYS A 104 0.41 -7.32 -2.15
N PRO A 105 1.55 -7.81 -1.61
CA PRO A 105 2.60 -8.37 -2.43
C PRO A 105 2.06 -9.48 -3.35
N ASN A 106 2.52 -9.51 -4.59
CA ASN A 106 2.19 -10.55 -5.55
C ASN A 106 2.93 -11.88 -5.31
N GLN A 107 3.70 -11.96 -4.21
CA GLN A 107 4.47 -13.11 -3.80
C GLN A 107 4.40 -13.31 -2.29
N ILE A 108 4.52 -14.56 -1.82
CA ILE A 108 4.64 -14.86 -0.39
C ILE A 108 6.01 -14.40 0.09
N LEU A 109 6.03 -13.46 1.03
CA LEU A 109 7.27 -13.02 1.68
C LEU A 109 7.58 -13.97 2.84
N GLN A 110 8.67 -14.73 2.74
CA GLN A 110 9.20 -15.48 3.88
C GLN A 110 10.20 -14.59 4.63
N ALA A 111 9.92 -14.32 5.90
CA ALA A 111 10.87 -13.68 6.80
C ALA A 111 11.54 -14.78 7.64
N GLU A 112 12.85 -14.98 7.46
CA GLU A 112 13.62 -15.87 8.31
C GLU A 112 14.11 -15.10 9.54
N LEU A 113 13.70 -15.55 10.74
CA LEU A 113 14.25 -15.05 11.99
C LEU A 113 15.49 -15.86 12.37
N LYS A 114 16.68 -15.29 12.14
CA LYS A 114 17.94 -15.88 12.63
C LYS A 114 18.11 -15.56 14.12
N ILE A 115 17.71 -16.51 14.98
CA ILE A 115 17.99 -16.44 16.42
C ILE A 115 19.34 -17.09 16.70
N ASP A 116 20.30 -16.31 17.18
CA ASP A 116 21.57 -16.84 17.67
C ASP A 116 21.42 -17.21 19.16
N LEU A 117 21.15 -18.50 19.42
CA LEU A 117 20.78 -19.02 20.74
C LEU A 117 21.97 -19.15 21.72
N PHE A 118 23.21 -18.87 21.29
CA PHE A 118 24.42 -19.22 22.08
C PHE A 118 25.30 -18.02 22.47
N LYS A 119 24.72 -16.86 22.78
CA LYS A 119 25.45 -15.72 23.38
C LYS A 119 25.50 -15.68 24.91
N ASN A 120 25.12 -16.76 25.59
CA ASN A 120 25.22 -16.85 27.05
C ASN A 120 26.18 -17.99 27.42
N GLY A 121 27.47 -17.66 27.58
CA GLY A 121 28.46 -18.63 28.03
C GLY A 121 29.89 -18.16 27.87
N LYS A 122 30.26 -17.06 28.53
CA LYS A 122 31.65 -16.76 28.88
C LYS A 122 31.69 -15.82 30.09
N ASP A 123 31.48 -16.41 31.25
CA ASP A 123 32.10 -15.97 32.50
C ASP A 123 33.08 -17.09 32.93
#